data_AF-A0A2N0ZN57-F1
#
_entry.id   AF-A0A2N0ZN57-F1
#
_cell.length_a   1.000
_cell.length_b   1.000
_cell.length_c   1.000
_cell.angle_alpha   90.00
_cell.angle_beta   90.00
_cell.angle_gamma   90.00
#
_symmetry.space_group_name_H-M   'P 1'
#
loop_
_entity.id
_entity.type
_entity.pdbx_description
1 polymer ?
#
loop_
_entity_poly.entity_id
_entity_poly.type
_entity_poly.pdbx_seq_one_letter_code
_entity_poly.pdbx_strand_id
1 'polypeptide(L)'
;MRRILLIIMISSQFVFLSGCWGAREIQTQTFITAIGLDYADGEFTVYIQALNFANIAKLDGDSFLQHSPVLIGEAKGKTIQSAFSKLEQNVALPLYYDHV
;
A
#
# COMPACT_ATOMS: atom_id res chain seq x y z
N MET A 1 -20.46 31.33 32.55
CA MET A 1 -20.40 31.33 31.07
C MET A 1 -19.01 31.63 30.51
N ARG A 2 -18.34 32.72 30.91
CA ARG A 2 -17.00 33.11 30.41
C ARG A 2 -15.87 32.09 30.64
N ARG A 3 -15.89 31.37 31.78
CA ARG A 3 -14.92 30.28 32.07
C ARG A 3 -15.13 29.03 31.21
N ILE A 4 -16.37 28.72 30.84
CA ILE A 4 -16.72 27.58 29.99
C ILE A 4 -16.24 27.85 28.56
N LEU A 5 -16.44 29.07 28.05
CA LEU A 5 -15.94 29.48 26.73
C LEU A 5 -14.41 29.38 26.61
N LEU A 6 -13.66 29.73 27.66
CA LEU A 6 -12.20 29.60 27.68
C LEU A 6 -11.75 28.14 27.64
N ILE A 7 -12.44 27.25 28.37
CA ILE A 7 -12.14 25.81 28.35
C ILE A 7 -12.41 25.22 26.96
N ILE A 8 -13.50 25.62 26.30
CA ILE A 8 -13.82 25.18 24.93
C ILE A 8 -12.78 25.67 23.92
N MET A 9 -12.30 26.91 24.08
CA MET A 9 -11.31 27.49 23.17
C MET A 9 -9.94 26.79 23.30
N ILE A 10 -9.52 26.48 24.53
CA ILE A 10 -8.30 25.73 24.81
C ILE A 10 -8.40 24.27 24.35
N SER A 11 -9.54 23.58 24.55
CA SER A 11 -9.70 22.19 24.13
C SER A 11 -9.71 22.04 22.60
N SER A 12 -10.24 23.03 21.89
CA SER A 12 -10.21 23.09 20.42
C SER A 12 -8.79 23.02 19.86
N GLN A 13 -7.82 23.70 20.51
CA GLN A 13 -6.42 23.72 20.06
C GLN A 13 -5.77 22.33 20.08
N PHE A 14 -6.15 21.44 21.01
CA PHE A 14 -5.63 20.07 21.06
C PHE A 14 -6.10 19.21 19.89
N VAL A 15 -7.32 19.46 19.39
CA VAL A 15 -7.85 18.75 18.21
C VAL A 15 -7.07 19.17 16.97
N PHE A 16 -6.82 20.48 16.79
CA PHE A 16 -6.12 21.01 15.63
C PHE A 16 -4.60 20.75 15.61
N LEU A 17 -3.96 20.51 16.76
CA LEU A 17 -2.53 20.18 16.82
C LEU A 17 -2.21 18.71 16.50
N SER A 18 -3.21 17.82 16.42
CA SER A 18 -3.00 16.40 16.11
C SER A 18 -2.85 16.17 14.59
N GLY A 19 -1.65 16.47 14.05
CA GLY A 19 -1.39 16.52 12.60
C GLY A 19 -1.15 15.20 11.86
N CYS A 20 -1.31 14.03 12.48
CA CYS A 20 -0.93 12.74 11.87
C CYS A 20 -2.11 11.80 11.56
N TRP A 21 -3.29 12.33 11.22
CA TRP A 21 -4.50 11.50 11.00
C TRP A 21 -4.48 10.64 9.72
N GLY A 22 -3.46 10.75 8.89
CA GLY A 22 -3.37 9.98 7.65
C GLY A 22 -1.94 9.59 7.26
N ALA A 23 -0.97 9.76 8.16
CA ALA A 23 0.40 9.35 7.88
C ALA A 23 0.45 7.82 7.75
N ARG A 24 0.85 7.33 6.58
CA ARG A 24 1.11 5.92 6.36
C ARG A 24 2.61 5.73 6.23
N GLU A 25 3.13 4.81 7.02
CA GLU A 25 4.54 4.43 6.95
C GLU A 25 4.76 3.47 5.79
N ILE A 26 5.97 3.50 5.23
CA ILE A 26 6.35 2.67 4.08
C ILE A 26 6.16 1.17 4.39
N GLN A 27 6.33 0.78 5.66
CA GLN A 27 6.21 -0.62 6.11
C GLN A 27 4.75 -1.08 6.27
N THR A 28 3.78 -0.16 6.33
CA THR A 28 2.36 -0.49 6.51
C THR A 28 1.60 -0.61 5.20
N GLN A 29 2.30 -0.53 4.07
CA GLN A 29 1.73 -0.63 2.74
C GLN A 29 2.60 -1.50 1.83
N THR A 30 1.92 -2.19 0.90
CA THR A 30 2.58 -2.96 -0.16
C THR A 30 2.67 -2.09 -1.41
N PHE A 31 3.89 -1.70 -1.79
CA PHE A 31 4.12 -0.81 -2.93
C PHE A 31 4.15 -1.61 -4.23
N ILE A 32 3.18 -1.36 -5.10
CA ILE A 32 3.11 -2.06 -6.38
C ILE A 32 4.05 -1.38 -7.38
N THR A 33 4.81 -2.20 -8.10
CA THR A 33 5.78 -1.78 -9.12
C THR A 33 5.36 -2.18 -10.53
N ALA A 34 4.61 -3.28 -10.66
CA ALA A 34 4.05 -3.71 -11.93
C ALA A 34 2.74 -4.47 -11.73
N ILE A 35 1.91 -4.46 -12.76
CA ILE A 35 0.67 -5.24 -12.85
C ILE A 35 0.74 -6.06 -14.15
N GLY A 36 0.47 -7.36 -14.05
CA GLY A 36 0.29 -8.26 -15.16
C GLY A 36 -1.18 -8.65 -15.31
N LEU A 37 -1.63 -8.79 -16.55
CA LEU A 37 -2.98 -9.25 -16.89
C LEU A 37 -2.85 -10.41 -17.86
N ASP A 38 -3.55 -11.50 -17.56
CA ASP A 38 -3.65 -12.66 -18.43
C ASP A 38 -5.11 -13.10 -18.55
N TYR A 39 -5.44 -13.73 -19.67
CA TYR A 39 -6.77 -14.24 -19.94
C TYR A 39 -6.67 -15.64 -20.54
N ALA A 40 -7.13 -16.63 -19.79
CA ALA A 40 -7.09 -18.03 -20.17
C ALA A 40 -8.37 -18.72 -19.70
N ASP A 41 -8.87 -19.66 -20.51
CA ASP A 41 -10.02 -20.53 -20.17
C ASP A 41 -11.30 -19.80 -19.71
N GLY A 42 -11.51 -18.56 -20.19
CA GLY A 42 -12.68 -17.75 -19.83
C GLY A 42 -12.55 -16.96 -18.54
N GLU A 43 -11.38 -16.94 -17.91
CA GLU A 43 -11.09 -16.19 -16.68
C GLU A 43 -9.91 -15.23 -16.86
N PHE A 44 -9.98 -14.10 -16.16
CA PHE A 44 -8.87 -13.15 -16.03
C PHE A 44 -8.02 -13.51 -14.83
N THR A 45 -6.70 -13.54 -15.02
CA THR A 45 -5.71 -13.61 -13.93
C THR A 45 -5.00 -12.27 -13.83
N VAL A 46 -5.03 -11.67 -12.65
CA VAL A 46 -4.29 -10.44 -12.32
C VAL A 46 -3.07 -10.83 -11.51
N TYR A 47 -1.91 -10.34 -11.92
CA TYR A 47 -0.66 -10.46 -11.19
C TYR A 47 -0.26 -9.07 -10.70
N ILE A 48 0.17 -8.95 -9.46
CA ILE A 48 0.82 -7.76 -8.94
C ILE A 48 2.23 -8.06 -8.54
N GLN A 49 3.13 -7.14 -8.82
CA GLN A 49 4.52 -7.21 -8.41
C GLN A 49 4.77 -6.10 -7.39
N ALA A 50 5.12 -6.47 -6.16
CA ALA A 50 5.37 -5.52 -5.09
C ALA A 50 6.86 -5.37 -4.73
N LEU A 51 7.24 -4.14 -4.39
CA LEU A 51 8.58 -3.78 -3.95
C LEU A 51 8.86 -4.37 -2.56
N ASN A 52 10.04 -4.95 -2.39
CA ASN A 52 10.51 -5.42 -1.10
C ASN A 52 11.53 -4.44 -0.50
N PHE A 53 11.12 -3.68 0.53
CA PHE A 53 11.96 -2.68 1.20
C PHE A 53 13.13 -3.27 1.99
N ALA A 54 13.12 -4.57 2.32
CA ALA A 54 14.24 -5.22 2.99
C ALA A 54 15.55 -5.12 2.17
N ASN A 55 15.45 -4.90 0.85
CA ASN A 55 16.58 -4.95 -0.07
C ASN A 55 17.03 -3.56 -0.58
N ILE A 56 16.43 -2.46 -0.12
CA ILE A 56 16.72 -1.09 -0.60
C ILE A 56 17.64 -0.33 0.37
N ALA A 57 17.89 -0.88 1.56
CA ALA A 57 18.90 -0.37 2.49
C ALA A 57 20.31 -0.61 1.90
N LYS A 58 20.75 0.33 1.04
CA LYS A 58 22.10 0.51 0.50
C LYS A 58 23.17 -0.48 0.99
N LEU A 59 23.54 -1.44 0.14
CA LEU A 59 24.90 -1.95 0.13
C LEU A 59 25.72 -0.93 -0.67
N ASP A 60 26.47 -0.07 0.03
CA ASP A 60 27.51 0.74 -0.58
C ASP A 60 28.60 -0.21 -1.12
N GLY A 61 28.43 -0.68 -2.34
CA GLY A 61 29.35 -1.63 -2.95
C GLY A 61 28.80 -2.13 -4.28
N ASP A 62 29.67 -2.17 -5.29
CA ASP A 62 29.46 -2.64 -6.66
C ASP A 62 29.20 -4.16 -6.74
N SER A 63 28.37 -4.69 -5.84
CA SER A 63 27.97 -6.09 -5.81
C SER A 63 26.55 -6.17 -6.34
N PHE A 64 26.46 -6.36 -7.65
CA PHE A 64 25.42 -7.09 -8.38
C PHE A 64 23.99 -6.90 -7.86
N LEU A 65 23.18 -6.31 -8.74
CA LEU A 65 21.72 -6.44 -8.84
C LEU A 65 21.31 -7.93 -8.81
N GLN A 66 21.48 -8.61 -7.69
CA GLN A 66 20.98 -9.95 -7.48
C GLN A 66 19.48 -9.77 -7.31
N HIS A 67 18.77 -10.10 -8.39
CA HIS A 67 17.33 -9.99 -8.54
C HIS A 67 16.65 -10.49 -7.25
N SER A 68 16.29 -9.55 -6.39
CA SER A 68 15.61 -9.84 -5.14
C SER A 68 14.32 -10.59 -5.48
N PRO A 69 13.92 -11.62 -4.71
CA PRO A 69 12.63 -12.25 -4.91
C PRO A 69 11.56 -11.16 -4.79
N VAL A 70 10.88 -10.90 -5.91
CA VAL A 70 9.81 -9.92 -5.94
C VAL A 70 8.57 -10.58 -5.37
N LEU A 71 7.85 -9.87 -4.50
CA LEU A 71 6.61 -10.41 -3.95
C LEU A 71 5.55 -10.34 -5.06
N ILE A 72 5.15 -11.51 -5.56
CA ILE A 72 4.11 -11.63 -6.58
C ILE A 72 2.82 -12.06 -5.90
N GLY A 73 1.78 -11.24 -6.03
CA GLY A 73 0.40 -11.60 -5.67
C GLY A 73 -0.38 -11.94 -6.93
N GLU A 74 -1.25 -12.94 -6.88
CA GLU A 74 -2.10 -13.31 -8.00
C GLU A 74 -3.55 -13.56 -7.57
N ALA A 75 -4.50 -13.28 -8.47
CA ALA A 75 -5.90 -13.62 -8.26
C ALA A 75 -6.63 -13.83 -9.59
N LYS A 76 -7.61 -14.75 -9.57
CA LYS A 76 -8.45 -15.08 -10.73
C LYS A 76 -9.89 -14.63 -10.58
N GLY A 77 -10.49 -14.17 -11.66
CA GLY A 77 -11.88 -13.71 -11.69
C GLY A 77 -12.50 -13.74 -13.07
N LYS A 78 -13.83 -13.79 -13.12
CA LYS A 78 -14.60 -13.74 -14.38
C LYS A 78 -14.47 -12.39 -15.10
N THR A 79 -14.14 -11.34 -14.35
CA THR A 79 -13.83 -10.02 -14.86
C THR A 79 -12.56 -9.50 -14.18
N ILE A 80 -11.87 -8.57 -14.84
CA ILE A 80 -10.69 -7.88 -14.29
C ILE A 80 -11.01 -7.29 -12.90
N GLN A 81 -12.15 -6.60 -12.76
CA GLN A 81 -12.59 -6.04 -11.48
C GLN A 81 -12.72 -7.11 -10.40
N SER A 82 -13.32 -8.27 -10.72
CA SER A 82 -13.49 -9.34 -9.75
C SER A 82 -12.16 -9.98 -9.34
N ALA A 83 -11.18 -10.03 -10.26
CA ALA A 83 -9.85 -10.51 -9.96
C ALA A 83 -9.11 -9.52 -9.05
N PHE A 84 -9.15 -8.21 -9.32
CA PHE A 84 -8.58 -7.18 -8.45
C PHE A 84 -9.22 -7.17 -7.05
N SER A 85 -10.56 -7.23 -6.95
CA SER A 85 -11.22 -7.25 -5.64
C SER A 85 -10.83 -8.47 -4.82
N LYS A 86 -10.70 -9.64 -5.44
CA LYS A 86 -10.19 -10.84 -4.75
C LYS A 86 -8.73 -10.67 -4.36
N LEU A 87 -7.92 -10.07 -5.22
CA LEU A 87 -6.52 -9.80 -4.94
C LEU A 87 -6.39 -8.93 -3.70
N GLU A 88 -7.08 -7.80 -3.66
CA GLU A 88 -7.11 -6.86 -2.53
C GLU A 88 -7.60 -7.51 -1.22
N GLN A 89 -8.57 -8.43 -1.29
CA GLN A 89 -9.04 -9.17 -0.12
C GLN A 89 -8.03 -10.18 0.43
N ASN A 90 -7.10 -10.65 -0.40
CA ASN A 90 -6.10 -11.65 -0.01
C ASN A 90 -4.77 -11.03 0.43
N VAL A 91 -4.57 -9.71 0.25
CA VAL A 91 -3.32 -9.06 0.65
C VAL A 91 -3.33 -8.71 2.13
N ALA A 92 -2.21 -8.98 2.82
CA ALA A 92 -2.04 -8.70 4.25
C ALA A 92 -1.99 -7.19 4.58
N LEU A 93 -1.47 -6.38 3.66
CA LEU A 93 -1.32 -4.93 3.81
C LEU A 93 -2.02 -4.21 2.66
N PRO A 94 -2.53 -2.99 2.89
CA PRO A 94 -3.14 -2.20 1.83
C PRO A 94 -2.15 -1.93 0.69
N LEU A 95 -2.63 -2.14 -0.53
CA LEU A 95 -1.87 -1.92 -1.75
C LEU A 95 -1.73 -0.41 -2.02
N TYR A 96 -0.54 0.00 -2.45
CA TYR A 96 -0.23 1.37 -2.85
C TYR A 96 0.18 1.39 -4.33
N TYR A 97 -0.60 2.07 -5.15
CA TYR A 97 -0.53 2.04 -6.62
C TYR A 97 0.05 3.33 -7.23
N ASP A 98 0.74 4.15 -6.45
CA ASP A 98 1.13 5.53 -6.81
C ASP A 98 1.90 5.71 -8.12
N HIS A 99 2.48 4.63 -8.64
CA HIS A 99 3.27 4.64 -9.88
C HIS A 99 2.68 3.77 -11.01
N VAL A 100 1.54 3.09 -10.82
CA VAL A 100 0.98 2.14 -11.80
C VAL A 100 -0.32 2.63 -12.40
#